data_AF-A0A3B8RK86-F1
#
_entry.id   AF-A0A3B8RK86-F1
#
_cell.length_a   1.000
_cell.length_b   1.000
_cell.length_c   1.000
_cell.angle_alpha   90.00
_cell.angle_beta   90.00
_cell.angle_gamma   90.00
#
_symmetry.space_group_name_H-M   'P 1'
#
loop_
_entity.id
_entity.type
_entity.pdbx_description
1 polymer ?
#
loop_
_entity_poly.entity_id
_entity_poly.type
_entity_poly.pdbx_seq_one_letter_code
_entity_poly.pdbx_strand_id
1 'polypeptide(L)'
;MPSPKKVKAKKSEIFDGVTIKYHANGKTIWSKGEIIDGKPEGYWEWFRIDGTIKRSGNFINGEPVGEWTTYDEEGKVYKLTKK
;
A
#
# COMPACT_ATOMS: atom_id res chain seq x y z
N MET A 1 30.38 -20.43 13.10
CA MET A 1 29.14 -20.68 12.33
C MET A 1 28.12 -19.59 12.66
N PRO A 2 27.91 -18.55 11.82
CA PRO A 2 26.90 -17.55 12.09
C PRO A 2 25.52 -17.97 11.56
N SER A 3 24.57 -17.98 12.48
CA SER A 3 23.11 -18.14 12.49
C SER A 3 22.33 -17.99 11.17
N PRO A 4 21.25 -18.78 10.95
CA PRO A 4 20.39 -18.61 9.79
C PRO A 4 19.66 -17.26 9.90
N LYS A 5 19.81 -16.41 8.88
CA LYS A 5 19.09 -15.14 8.74
C LYS A 5 17.59 -15.45 8.77
N LYS A 6 16.91 -15.12 9.88
CA LYS A 6 15.45 -15.12 9.97
C LYS A 6 14.93 -14.19 8.86
N VAL A 7 14.41 -14.77 7.79
CA VAL A 7 13.69 -14.04 6.75
C VAL A 7 12.49 -13.42 7.44
N LYS A 8 12.56 -12.12 7.76
CA LYS A 8 11.41 -11.38 8.32
C LYS A 8 10.29 -11.49 7.30
N ALA A 9 9.34 -12.40 7.54
CA ALA A 9 8.13 -12.48 6.75
C ALA A 9 7.52 -11.07 6.74
N LYS A 10 7.35 -10.50 5.54
CA LYS A 10 6.72 -9.18 5.38
C LYS A 10 5.39 -9.26 6.13
N LYS A 11 5.25 -8.48 7.20
CA LYS A 11 4.00 -8.47 7.97
C LYS A 11 2.91 -8.00 7.00
N SER A 12 1.87 -8.79 6.87
CA SER A 12 0.67 -8.42 6.12
C SER A 12 -0.53 -8.91 6.91
N GLU A 13 -1.53 -8.05 7.04
CA GLU A 13 -2.74 -8.29 7.80
C GLU A 13 -3.92 -8.11 6.86
N ILE A 14 -4.92 -8.99 6.96
CA ILE A 14 -6.14 -8.91 6.17
C ILE A 14 -7.24 -8.61 7.17
N PHE A 15 -7.88 -7.45 7.03
CA PHE A 15 -8.97 -7.02 7.90
C PHE A 15 -10.16 -6.65 7.02
N ASP A 16 -11.26 -7.38 7.16
CA ASP A 16 -12.51 -7.12 6.43
C ASP A 16 -12.35 -7.09 4.89
N GLY A 17 -11.52 -7.97 4.33
CA GLY A 17 -11.20 -8.00 2.89
C GLY A 17 -10.14 -6.99 2.45
N VAL A 18 -9.77 -6.04 3.31
CA VAL A 18 -8.67 -5.09 3.09
C VAL A 18 -7.35 -5.73 3.46
N THR A 19 -6.43 -5.83 2.51
CA THR A 19 -5.08 -6.32 2.71
C THR A 19 -4.14 -5.16 3.03
N ILE A 20 -3.58 -5.17 4.23
CA ILE A 20 -2.58 -4.23 4.72
C ILE A 20 -1.21 -4.91 4.65
N LYS A 21 -0.27 -4.35 3.89
CA LYS A 21 1.13 -4.78 3.84
C LYS A 21 1.98 -3.78 4.58
N TYR A 22 2.92 -4.26 5.38
CA TYR A 22 3.85 -3.41 6.12
C TYR A 22 5.23 -3.36 5.44
N HIS A 23 5.98 -2.30 5.72
CA HIS A 23 7.37 -2.17 5.31
C HIS A 23 8.27 -3.21 6.00
N ALA A 24 9.51 -3.35 5.51
CA ALA A 24 10.51 -4.24 6.11
C ALA A 24 10.85 -3.90 7.58
N ASN A 25 10.53 -2.68 8.03
CA ASN A 25 10.64 -2.29 9.43
C ASN A 25 9.58 -2.96 10.33
N GLY A 26 8.49 -3.48 9.76
CA GLY A 26 7.35 -4.06 10.49
C GLY A 26 6.52 -3.08 11.32
N LYS A 27 6.79 -1.77 11.19
CA LYS A 27 6.17 -0.70 11.99
C LYS A 27 5.26 0.21 11.16
N THR A 28 5.64 0.52 9.92
CA THR A 28 4.84 1.39 9.03
C THR A 28 4.17 0.58 7.93
N ILE A 29 2.98 1.03 7.53
CA ILE A 29 2.23 0.43 6.43
C ILE A 29 2.97 0.77 5.12
N TRP A 30 3.06 -0.18 4.21
CA TRP A 30 3.59 0.02 2.86
C TRP A 30 2.46 0.23 1.86
N SER A 31 1.41 -0.58 1.95
CA SER A 31 0.21 -0.43 1.14
C SER A 31 -0.99 -1.01 1.85
N LYS A 32 -2.17 -0.45 1.66
CA LYS A 32 -3.43 -1.09 2.05
C LYS A 32 -4.48 -0.91 0.96
N GLY A 33 -5.33 -1.89 0.79
CA GLY A 33 -6.47 -1.85 -0.12
C GLY A 33 -7.16 -3.20 -0.22
N GLU A 34 -8.33 -3.21 -0.84
CA GLU A 34 -9.16 -4.41 -0.93
C GLU A 34 -8.66 -5.34 -2.04
N ILE A 35 -8.78 -6.65 -1.81
CA ILE A 35 -8.47 -7.66 -2.82
C ILE A 35 -9.68 -8.57 -2.94
N ILE A 36 -10.40 -8.47 -4.07
CA ILE A 36 -11.53 -9.32 -4.42
C ILE A 36 -11.09 -10.26 -5.55
N ASP A 37 -11.33 -11.57 -5.41
CA ASP A 37 -10.95 -12.59 -6.40
C ASP A 37 -9.46 -12.56 -6.82
N GLY A 38 -8.58 -12.20 -5.88
CA GLY A 38 -7.14 -12.07 -6.13
C GLY A 38 -6.73 -10.82 -6.91
N LYS A 39 -7.66 -9.91 -7.21
CA LYS A 39 -7.44 -8.65 -7.91
C LYS A 39 -7.63 -7.46 -6.96
N PRO A 40 -6.80 -6.42 -7.06
CA PRO A 40 -7.03 -5.21 -6.27
C PRO A 40 -8.36 -4.56 -6.68
N GLU A 41 -9.19 -4.26 -5.68
CA GLU A 41 -10.48 -3.60 -5.81
C GLU A 41 -10.56 -2.45 -4.80
N GLY A 42 -11.46 -1.49 -5.03
CA GLY A 42 -11.74 -0.41 -4.10
C GLY A 42 -10.59 0.59 -3.96
N TYR A 43 -10.51 1.24 -2.81
CA TYR A 43 -9.52 2.28 -2.54
C TYR A 43 -8.20 1.68 -2.06
N TRP A 44 -7.11 2.16 -2.65
CA TRP A 44 -5.75 1.74 -2.36
C TRP A 44 -4.90 2.93 -1.96
N GLU A 45 -4.11 2.72 -0.91
CA GLU A 45 -3.20 3.71 -0.34
C GLU A 45 -1.81 3.10 -0.20
N TRP A 46 -0.78 3.82 -0.62
CA TRP A 46 0.63 3.49 -0.40
C TRP A 46 1.26 4.53 0.49
N PHE A 47 2.07 4.06 1.43
CA PHE A 47 2.76 4.90 2.39
C PHE A 47 4.27 4.67 2.30
N ARG A 48 5.02 5.71 2.63
CA ARG A 48 6.48 5.67 2.73
C ARG A 48 6.90 5.00 4.04
N ILE A 49 8.17 4.66 4.13
CA ILE A 49 8.77 4.10 5.35
C ILE A 49 8.59 5.03 6.55
N ASP A 50 8.55 6.34 6.28
CA ASP A 50 8.36 7.43 7.23
C ASP A 50 6.91 7.56 7.75
N GLY A 51 5.96 6.90 7.08
CA GLY A 51 4.53 6.97 7.41
C GLY A 51 3.74 7.98 6.59
N THR A 52 4.41 8.86 5.83
CA THR A 52 3.74 9.78 4.90
C THR A 52 3.08 9.03 3.75
N ILE A 53 1.87 9.46 3.37
CA ILE A 53 1.21 8.89 2.20
C ILE A 53 2.04 9.22 0.95
N LYS A 54 2.27 8.21 0.13
CA LYS A 54 3.01 8.32 -1.14
C LYS A 54 2.05 8.48 -2.30
N ARG A 55 0.97 7.69 -2.29
CA ARG A 55 -0.01 7.65 -3.38
C ARG A 55 -1.31 7.07 -2.86
N SER A 56 -2.42 7.46 -3.46
CA SER A 56 -3.70 6.81 -3.30
C SER A 56 -4.47 6.79 -4.62
N GLY A 57 -5.44 5.90 -4.74
CA GLY A 57 -6.36 5.84 -5.87
C GLY A 57 -7.28 4.64 -5.75
N ASN A 58 -8.09 4.41 -6.78
CA ASN A 58 -9.01 3.28 -6.79
C ASN A 58 -8.57 2.24 -7.82
N PHE A 59 -8.88 0.98 -7.55
CA PHE A 59 -8.84 -0.09 -8.51
C PHE A 59 -10.22 -0.72 -8.69
N ILE A 60 -10.50 -1.16 -9.91
CA ILE A 60 -11.64 -2.00 -10.22
C ILE A 60 -11.13 -3.16 -11.07
N ASN A 61 -11.43 -4.39 -10.66
CA ASN A 61 -11.03 -5.62 -11.37
C ASN A 61 -9.51 -5.71 -11.65
N GLY A 62 -8.69 -5.12 -10.78
CA GLY A 62 -7.25 -5.08 -10.95
C GLY A 62 -6.73 -3.90 -11.76
N GLU A 63 -7.60 -3.09 -12.33
CA GLU A 63 -7.23 -1.94 -13.16
C GLU A 63 -7.33 -0.63 -12.37
N PRO A 64 -6.32 0.25 -12.45
CA PRO A 64 -6.35 1.54 -11.77
C PRO A 64 -7.41 2.43 -12.42
N VAL A 65 -8.38 2.90 -11.64
CA VAL A 65 -9.49 3.73 -12.13
C VAL A 65 -9.64 5.01 -11.32
N GLY A 66 -10.28 6.01 -11.92
CA GLY A 66 -10.66 7.23 -11.24
C GLY A 66 -9.48 8.14 -10.98
N GLU A 67 -9.50 8.82 -9.84
CA GLU A 67 -8.52 9.86 -9.51
C GLU A 67 -7.41 9.32 -8.62
N TRP A 68 -6.19 9.38 -9.15
CA TRP A 68 -4.98 8.95 -8.47
C TRP A 68 -4.22 10.15 -7.95
N THR A 69 -4.12 10.24 -6.64
CA THR A 69 -3.41 11.30 -5.95
C THR A 69 -2.03 10.81 -5.59
N THR A 70 -1.00 11.48 -6.09
CA THR A 70 0.39 11.31 -5.69
C THR A 70 0.73 12.41 -4.72
N TYR A 71 1.38 12.04 -3.63
CA TYR A 71 1.74 12.96 -2.56
C TYR A 71 3.25 13.12 -2.49
N ASP A 72 3.68 14.32 -2.12
CA ASP A 72 5.07 14.68 -1.92
C ASP A 72 5.63 14.07 -0.62
N GLU A 73 6.92 14.24 -0.35
CA GLU A 73 7.58 13.81 0.89
C GLU A 73 6.93 14.38 2.15
N GLU A 74 6.40 15.61 2.07
CA GLU A 74 5.61 16.23 3.15
C GLU A 74 4.19 15.66 3.32
N GLY A 75 3.74 14.74 2.44
CA GLY A 75 2.37 14.23 2.43
C GLY A 75 1.34 15.17 1.81
N LYS A 76 1.78 16.25 1.17
CA LYS A 76 0.91 17.17 0.40
C LYS A 76 0.61 16.61 -0.98
N VAL A 77 -0.56 16.95 -1.52
CA VAL A 77 -0.94 16.54 -2.89
C VAL A 77 0.03 17.17 -3.89
N TYR A 78 0.84 16.32 -4.53
CA TYR A 78 1.81 16.72 -5.55
C TYR A 78 1.20 16.65 -6.95
N LYS A 79 0.42 15.59 -7.22
CA LYS A 79 -0.13 15.35 -8.56
C LYS A 79 -1.40 14.53 -8.51
N LEU A 80 -2.46 15.01 -9.14
CA LEU A 80 -3.65 14.22 -9.45
C LEU A 80 -3.55 13.68 -10.88
N THR A 81 -3.85 12.41 -11.06
CA THR A 81 -3.87 11.73 -12.36
C THR A 81 -5.23 11.05 -12.51
N LYS A 82 -6.00 11.41 -13.54
CA LYS A 82 -7.18 10.63 -13.92
C LYS A 82 -6.75 9.41 -14.74
N LYS A 83 -7.28 8.25 -14.37
CA LYS A 83 -7.11 6.99 -15.08
C LYS A 83 -8.43 6.53 -15.65
#